data_AF-A0A3N4EEB3-F1
#
_entry.id   AF-A0A3N4EEB3-F1
#
_cell.length_a   1.000
_cell.length_b   1.000
_cell.length_c   1.000
_cell.angle_alpha   90.00
_cell.angle_beta   90.00
_cell.angle_gamma   90.00
#
_symmetry.space_group_name_H-M   'P 1'
#
loop_
_entity.id
_entity.type
_entity.pdbx_description
1 polymer ?
#
loop_
_entity_poly.entity_id
_entity_poly.type
_entity_poly.pdbx_seq_one_letter_code
_entity_poly.pdbx_strand_id
1 'polypeptide(L)'
;MSSWEERGNYLIEVSQRCLKGRKTFDLCRSHLVQASQISKGTIYNHFTSEADLIVAVASADYRHWVNQAEQDTLQYSDPYLRFIFHHCQRLYRILSEQSFVIARVIPNESILIQASDYYRERFDRVLNQYAQWNTQTLTEIGEVGGFNRGELLCDYLRGAMINSDDAQKHPNDAEMYYQYSYAMTQLMGHSHKRMPSIKVFLQWLADKQA
;
A
#
# COMPACT_ATOMS: atom_id res chain seq x y z
N MET A 1 -11.50 16.77 -22.64
CA MET A 1 -10.23 17.15 -21.97
C MET A 1 -9.64 15.93 -21.26
N SER A 2 -9.31 14.86 -22.01
CA SER A 2 -8.95 13.56 -21.42
C SER A 2 -7.51 13.09 -21.70
N SER A 3 -6.75 13.71 -22.59
CA SER A 3 -5.55 13.06 -23.16
C SER A 3 -4.25 13.09 -22.35
N TRP A 4 -4.08 14.00 -21.37
CA TRP A 4 -2.85 14.09 -20.57
C TRP A 4 -2.91 13.25 -19.31
N GLU A 5 -3.97 13.37 -18.50
CA GLU A 5 -4.11 12.58 -17.27
C GLU A 5 -4.30 11.09 -17.56
N GLU A 6 -5.09 10.71 -18.57
CA GLU A 6 -5.24 9.30 -18.99
C GLU A 6 -3.89 8.70 -19.37
N ARG A 7 -3.05 9.45 -20.09
CA ARG A 7 -1.72 9.00 -20.47
C ARG A 7 -0.79 8.91 -19.27
N GLY A 8 -0.86 9.87 -18.34
CA GLY A 8 -0.12 9.82 -17.09
C GLY A 8 -0.46 8.56 -16.29
N ASN A 9 -1.75 8.26 -16.13
CA ASN A 9 -2.22 7.06 -15.43
C ASN A 9 -1.74 5.78 -16.12
N TYR A 10 -1.85 5.70 -17.46
CA TYR A 10 -1.33 4.56 -18.22
C TYR A 10 0.17 4.35 -18.02
N LEU A 11 0.98 5.43 -18.01
CA LEU A 11 2.41 5.33 -17.76
C LEU A 11 2.72 4.85 -16.34
N ILE A 12 1.92 5.24 -15.35
CA ILE A 12 2.05 4.75 -13.97
C ILE A 12 1.70 3.26 -13.89
N GLU A 13 0.64 2.81 -14.56
CA GLU A 13 0.28 1.39 -14.65
C GLU A 13 1.36 0.55 -15.34
N VAL A 14 1.95 1.05 -16.43
CA VAL A 14 3.13 0.43 -17.07
C VAL A 14 4.28 0.33 -16.07
N SER A 15 4.52 1.39 -15.29
CA SER A 15 5.59 1.43 -14.29
C SER A 15 5.39 0.38 -13.20
N GLN A 16 4.19 0.28 -12.63
CA GLN A 16 3.83 -0.73 -11.64
C GLN A 16 4.00 -2.15 -12.20
N ARG A 17 3.64 -2.39 -13.47
CA ARG A 17 3.87 -3.68 -14.14
C ARG A 17 5.36 -4.00 -14.30
N CYS A 18 6.17 -3.02 -14.71
CA CYS A 18 7.63 -3.20 -14.84
C CYS A 18 8.31 -3.50 -13.49
N LEU A 19 7.75 -3.00 -12.39
CA LEU A 19 8.25 -3.18 -11.04
C LEU A 19 7.78 -4.50 -10.38
N LYS A 20 6.86 -5.26 -10.99
CA LYS A 20 6.41 -6.54 -10.42
C LYS A 20 7.58 -7.51 -10.18
N GLY A 21 7.61 -8.09 -8.99
CA GLY A 21 8.66 -8.99 -8.53
C GLY A 21 10.01 -8.33 -8.20
N ARG A 22 10.17 -7.03 -8.45
CA ARG A 22 11.41 -6.29 -8.13
C ARG A 22 11.49 -5.99 -6.63
N LYS A 23 12.71 -5.94 -6.10
CA LYS A 23 12.99 -5.55 -4.71
C LYS A 23 13.52 -4.12 -4.57
N THR A 24 14.15 -3.62 -5.63
CA THR A 24 14.68 -2.26 -5.73
C THR A 24 13.91 -1.47 -6.77
N PHE A 25 13.78 -0.16 -6.57
CA PHE A 25 13.22 0.73 -7.59
C PHE A 25 14.32 1.12 -8.57
N ASP A 26 14.53 0.28 -9.59
CA ASP A 26 15.52 0.47 -10.67
C ASP A 26 14.88 0.97 -11.97
N LEU A 27 13.60 1.35 -11.92
CA LEU A 27 12.86 1.85 -13.07
C LEU A 27 13.18 3.32 -13.35
N CYS A 28 13.64 3.61 -14.56
CA CYS A 28 13.85 4.97 -15.05
C CYS A 28 12.87 5.32 -16.17
N ARG A 29 12.68 6.62 -16.45
CA ARG A 29 11.87 7.10 -17.58
C ARG A 29 12.25 6.50 -18.94
N SER A 30 13.52 6.18 -19.16
CA SER A 30 13.99 5.52 -20.39
C SER A 30 13.41 4.11 -20.55
N HIS A 31 13.25 3.35 -19.46
CA HIS A 31 12.67 2.00 -19.48
C HIS A 31 11.19 2.03 -19.93
N LEU A 32 10.49 3.13 -19.63
CA LEU A 32 9.09 3.30 -20.02
C LEU A 32 8.89 3.45 -21.53
N VAL A 33 9.88 3.92 -22.28
CA VAL A 33 9.76 4.09 -23.74
C VAL A 33 9.43 2.74 -24.39
N GLN A 34 10.21 1.71 -24.08
CA GLN A 34 10.02 0.37 -24.62
C GLN A 34 8.75 -0.29 -24.06
N ALA A 35 8.48 -0.11 -22.76
CA ALA A 35 7.37 -0.76 -22.10
C ALA A 35 5.99 -0.17 -22.46
N SER A 36 5.92 1.12 -22.79
CA SER A 36 4.66 1.84 -23.05
C SER A 36 4.35 2.08 -24.53
N GLN A 37 5.36 1.97 -25.41
CA GLN A 37 5.29 2.40 -26.82
C GLN A 37 4.98 3.90 -27.00
N ILE A 38 5.26 4.71 -25.97
CA ILE A 38 5.12 6.17 -25.99
C ILE A 38 6.49 6.81 -26.25
N SER A 39 6.50 7.91 -27.01
CA SER A 39 7.74 8.61 -27.35
C SER A 39 8.47 9.12 -26.10
N LYS A 40 9.81 9.12 -26.18
CA LYS A 40 10.68 9.64 -25.10
C LYS A 40 10.30 11.06 -24.70
N GLY A 41 10.07 11.96 -25.67
CA GLY A 41 9.69 13.34 -25.39
C GLY A 41 8.39 13.44 -24.58
N THR A 42 7.39 12.61 -24.90
CA THR A 42 6.13 12.58 -24.16
C THR A 42 6.32 12.09 -22.73
N ILE A 43 7.12 11.05 -22.49
CA ILE A 43 7.37 10.51 -21.14
C ILE A 43 8.09 11.56 -20.28
N TYR A 44 9.09 12.24 -20.84
CA TYR A 44 9.86 13.26 -20.12
C TYR A 44 9.03 14.52 -19.84
N ASN A 45 7.99 14.78 -20.65
CA ASN A 45 7.01 15.83 -20.36
C ASN A 45 6.03 15.43 -19.23
N HIS A 46 5.77 14.13 -19.04
CA HIS A 46 4.96 13.66 -17.92
C HIS A 46 5.77 13.58 -16.62
N PHE A 47 6.99 13.06 -16.68
CA PHE A 47 7.89 12.96 -15.53
C PHE A 47 9.15 13.76 -15.82
N THR A 48 9.28 14.93 -15.20
CA THR A 48 10.41 15.84 -15.42
C THR A 48 11.69 15.34 -14.74
N SER A 49 11.54 14.52 -13.69
CA SER A 49 12.61 13.82 -12.98
C SER A 49 12.27 12.34 -12.74
N GLU A 50 13.24 11.55 -12.28
CA GLU A 50 12.94 10.18 -11.79
C GLU A 50 12.17 10.22 -10.47
N ALA A 51 12.33 11.29 -9.68
CA ALA A 51 11.55 11.50 -8.47
C ALA A 51 10.06 11.66 -8.78
N ASP A 52 9.70 12.38 -9.86
CA ASP A 52 8.30 12.45 -10.32
C ASP A 52 7.72 11.06 -10.59
N LEU A 53 8.47 10.19 -11.27
CA LEU A 53 8.04 8.83 -11.56
C LEU A 53 7.83 8.01 -10.28
N ILE A 54 8.79 8.05 -9.35
CA ILE A 54 8.71 7.34 -8.07
C ILE A 54 7.49 7.82 -7.27
N VAL A 55 7.31 9.13 -7.15
CA VAL A 55 6.21 9.74 -6.38
C VAL A 55 4.86 9.50 -7.05
N ALA A 56 4.80 9.45 -8.38
CA ALA A 56 3.60 9.08 -9.11
C ALA A 56 3.19 7.62 -8.85
N VAL A 57 4.14 6.68 -8.89
CA VAL A 57 3.89 5.26 -8.54
C VAL A 57 3.42 5.14 -7.09
N ALA A 58 4.08 5.84 -6.15
CA ALA A 58 3.65 5.86 -4.76
C ALA A 58 2.23 6.43 -4.59
N SER A 59 1.91 7.51 -5.31
CA SER A 59 0.57 8.11 -5.28
C SER A 59 -0.50 7.13 -5.76
N ALA A 60 -0.22 6.37 -6.82
CA ALA A 60 -1.16 5.36 -7.34
C ALA A 60 -1.34 4.18 -6.37
N ASP A 61 -0.27 3.72 -5.72
CA ASP A 61 -0.33 2.68 -4.69
C ASP A 61 -1.20 3.13 -3.51
N TYR A 62 -0.94 4.31 -2.94
CA TYR A 62 -1.75 4.83 -1.84
C TYR A 62 -3.18 5.13 -2.27
N ARG A 63 -3.41 5.57 -3.51
CA ARG A 63 -4.77 5.77 -4.05
C ARG A 63 -5.54 4.46 -4.07
N HIS A 64 -4.91 3.38 -4.49
CA HIS A 64 -5.53 2.07 -4.41
C HIS A 64 -5.92 1.71 -2.97
N TRP A 65 -5.04 1.94 -1.99
CA TRP A 65 -5.34 1.63 -0.59
C TRP A 65 -6.43 2.50 0.01
N VAL A 66 -6.54 3.77 -0.38
CA VAL A 66 -7.69 4.62 -0.01
C VAL A 66 -8.99 4.04 -0.58
N ASN A 67 -9.02 3.70 -1.87
CA ASN A 67 -10.21 3.12 -2.49
C ASN A 67 -10.59 1.77 -1.85
N GLN A 68 -9.60 0.93 -1.51
CA GLN A 68 -9.84 -0.33 -0.81
C GLN A 68 -10.39 -0.09 0.60
N ALA A 69 -9.84 0.87 1.33
CA ALA A 69 -10.32 1.26 2.66
C ALA A 69 -11.78 1.74 2.66
N GLU A 70 -12.20 2.48 1.62
CA GLU A 70 -13.60 2.86 1.42
C GLU A 70 -14.50 1.63 1.22
N GLN A 71 -14.06 0.66 0.41
CA GLN A 71 -14.80 -0.60 0.23
C GLN A 71 -14.87 -1.42 1.53
N ASP A 72 -13.76 -1.50 2.27
CA ASP A 72 -13.70 -2.24 3.53
C ASP A 72 -14.61 -1.61 4.60
N THR A 73 -14.81 -0.29 4.54
CA THR A 73 -15.76 0.44 5.40
C THR A 73 -17.21 0.02 5.15
N LEU A 74 -17.54 -0.33 3.91
CA LEU A 74 -18.86 -0.88 3.56
C LEU A 74 -18.97 -2.37 3.90
N GLN A 75 -17.88 -3.12 3.76
CA GLN A 75 -17.85 -4.57 3.96
C GLN A 75 -17.86 -4.97 5.44
N TYR A 76 -17.13 -4.25 6.29
CA TYR A 76 -16.92 -4.61 7.70
C TYR A 76 -17.49 -3.52 8.62
N SER A 77 -18.62 -3.83 9.26
CA SER A 77 -19.24 -2.93 10.25
C SER A 77 -18.45 -2.85 11.56
N ASP A 78 -17.76 -3.93 11.95
CA ASP A 78 -16.85 -3.91 13.10
C ASP A 78 -15.52 -3.24 12.70
N PRO A 79 -15.17 -2.07 13.26
CA PRO A 79 -13.95 -1.34 12.89
C PRO A 79 -12.68 -2.13 13.20
N TYR A 80 -12.71 -3.03 14.20
CA TYR A 80 -11.58 -3.90 14.51
C TYR A 80 -11.35 -4.93 13.40
N LEU A 81 -12.41 -5.63 12.97
CA LEU A 81 -12.30 -6.57 11.84
C LEU A 81 -11.94 -5.84 10.55
N ARG A 82 -12.52 -4.66 10.31
CA ARG A 82 -12.19 -3.80 9.16
C ARG A 82 -10.70 -3.53 9.09
N PHE A 83 -10.10 -3.08 10.19
CA PHE A 83 -8.67 -2.76 10.24
C PHE A 83 -7.79 -3.99 10.01
N ILE A 84 -8.10 -5.10 10.69
CA ILE A 84 -7.35 -6.36 10.54
C ILE A 84 -7.39 -6.86 9.10
N PHE A 85 -8.58 -6.97 8.50
CA PHE A 85 -8.73 -7.51 7.16
C PHE A 85 -8.24 -6.56 6.07
N HIS A 86 -8.32 -5.23 6.27
CA HIS A 86 -7.72 -4.26 5.36
C HIS A 86 -6.21 -4.49 5.21
N HIS A 87 -5.50 -4.61 6.34
CA HIS A 87 -4.05 -4.81 6.29
C HIS A 87 -3.66 -6.23 5.84
N CYS A 88 -4.44 -7.25 6.19
CA CYS A 88 -4.25 -8.59 5.63
C CYS A 88 -4.45 -8.61 4.11
N GLN A 89 -5.49 -7.94 3.60
CA GLN A 89 -5.75 -7.80 2.16
C GLN A 89 -4.60 -7.09 1.46
N ARG A 90 -4.05 -6.03 2.07
CA ARG A 90 -2.89 -5.33 1.53
C ARG A 90 -1.67 -6.25 1.40
N LEU A 91 -1.36 -7.01 2.45
CA LEU A 91 -0.27 -7.97 2.43
C LEU A 91 -0.52 -9.10 1.41
N TYR A 92 -1.73 -9.65 1.37
CA TYR A 92 -2.13 -10.65 0.38
C TYR A 92 -1.88 -10.18 -1.04
N ARG A 93 -2.36 -8.98 -1.38
CA ARG A 93 -2.18 -8.42 -2.72
C ARG A 93 -0.70 -8.25 -3.10
N ILE A 94 0.12 -7.76 -2.17
CA ILE A 94 1.57 -7.62 -2.39
C ILE A 94 2.16 -8.97 -2.79
N LEU A 95 1.86 -10.03 -2.04
CA LEU A 95 2.42 -11.36 -2.26
C LEU A 95 1.82 -12.06 -3.49
N SER A 96 0.50 -11.99 -3.69
CA SER A 96 -0.21 -12.69 -4.77
C SER A 96 0.05 -12.08 -6.14
N GLU A 97 0.13 -10.74 -6.21
CA GLU A 97 0.40 -10.03 -7.47
C GLU A 97 1.89 -9.75 -7.71
N GLN A 98 2.74 -10.11 -6.74
CA GLN A 98 4.15 -9.72 -6.68
C GLN A 98 4.31 -8.21 -6.86
N SER A 99 3.43 -7.42 -6.24
CA SER A 99 3.45 -5.97 -6.36
C SER A 99 4.69 -5.40 -5.68
N PHE A 100 5.28 -4.37 -6.29
CA PHE A 100 6.43 -3.70 -5.69
C PHE A 100 6.04 -3.05 -4.37
N VAL A 101 6.81 -3.31 -3.32
CA VAL A 101 6.59 -2.71 -2.01
C VAL A 101 7.12 -1.28 -2.00
N ILE A 102 6.29 -0.30 -2.42
CA ILE A 102 6.71 1.12 -2.48
C ILE A 102 7.15 1.69 -1.13
N ALA A 103 6.70 1.05 -0.05
CA ALA A 103 7.15 1.33 1.30
C ALA A 103 8.66 1.08 1.52
N ARG A 104 9.40 0.46 0.58
CA ARG A 104 10.87 0.44 0.63
C ARG A 104 11.51 1.78 0.29
N VAL A 105 10.80 2.60 -0.50
CA VAL A 105 11.32 3.82 -1.10
C VAL A 105 10.74 5.05 -0.42
N ILE A 106 9.45 5.02 -0.08
CA ILE A 106 8.70 6.16 0.46
C ILE A 106 8.15 5.81 1.86
N PRO A 107 8.19 6.73 2.84
CA PRO A 107 8.66 8.11 2.72
C PRO A 107 10.18 8.22 2.63
N ASN A 108 10.64 9.13 1.77
CA ASN A 108 12.03 9.55 1.66
C ASN A 108 12.04 11.03 1.23
N GLU A 109 12.39 11.90 2.17
CA GLU A 109 12.33 13.36 1.98
C GLU A 109 13.19 13.83 0.81
N SER A 110 14.36 13.22 0.58
CA SER A 110 15.21 13.59 -0.54
C SER A 110 14.54 13.37 -1.90
N ILE A 111 13.72 12.31 -2.03
CA ILE A 111 12.94 12.03 -3.24
C ILE A 111 11.78 13.02 -3.35
N LEU A 112 11.07 13.27 -2.25
CA LEU A 112 9.92 14.18 -2.23
C LEU A 112 10.34 15.63 -2.57
N ILE A 113 11.50 16.08 -2.11
CA ILE A 113 12.06 17.41 -2.42
C ILE A 113 12.43 17.53 -3.91
N GLN A 114 12.88 16.45 -4.54
CA GLN A 114 13.26 16.42 -5.96
C GLN A 114 12.08 16.23 -6.91
N ALA A 115 10.91 15.83 -6.40
CA ALA A 115 9.69 15.75 -7.18
C ALA A 115 9.11 17.15 -7.42
N SER A 116 8.53 17.33 -8.60
CA SER A 116 7.77 18.52 -8.94
C SER A 116 6.57 18.70 -8.01
N ASP A 117 6.16 19.95 -7.83
CA ASP A 117 5.02 20.30 -6.96
C ASP A 117 3.75 19.54 -7.34
N TYR A 118 3.52 19.33 -8.65
CA TYR A 118 2.38 18.57 -9.15
C TYR A 118 2.28 17.16 -8.56
N TYR A 119 3.38 16.40 -8.56
CA TYR A 119 3.38 15.04 -8.01
C TYR A 119 3.46 15.03 -6.49
N ARG A 120 4.22 15.95 -5.90
CA ARG A 120 4.32 16.07 -4.43
C ARG A 120 2.97 16.36 -3.80
N GLU A 121 2.22 17.34 -4.29
CA GLU A 121 0.89 17.69 -3.76
C GLU A 121 -0.12 16.55 -3.91
N ARG A 122 -0.09 15.83 -5.04
CA ARG A 122 -0.96 14.66 -5.26
C ARG A 122 -0.62 13.53 -4.28
N PHE A 123 0.67 13.30 -4.05
CA PHE A 123 1.15 12.32 -3.08
C PHE A 123 0.73 12.69 -1.66
N ASP A 124 1.01 13.92 -1.22
CA ASP A 124 0.67 14.39 0.13
C ASP A 124 -0.83 14.27 0.40
N ARG A 125 -1.66 14.63 -0.59
CA ARG A 125 -3.12 14.50 -0.49
C ARG A 125 -3.55 13.06 -0.25
N VAL A 126 -3.04 12.11 -1.04
CA VAL A 126 -3.47 10.71 -0.92
C VAL A 126 -2.89 10.03 0.32
N LEU A 127 -1.66 10.38 0.69
CA LEU A 127 -1.03 9.91 1.91
C LEU A 127 -1.82 10.37 3.14
N ASN A 128 -2.20 11.66 3.18
CA ASN A 128 -2.99 12.23 4.27
C ASN A 128 -4.39 11.61 4.35
N GLN A 129 -5.04 11.32 3.22
CA GLN A 129 -6.31 10.61 3.19
C GLN A 129 -6.19 9.21 3.80
N TYR A 130 -5.16 8.46 3.42
CA TYR A 130 -4.95 7.12 3.97
C TYR A 130 -4.56 7.16 5.45
N ALA A 131 -3.73 8.11 5.86
CA ALA A 131 -3.37 8.33 7.26
C ALA A 131 -4.61 8.69 8.09
N GLN A 132 -5.47 9.57 7.58
CA GLN A 132 -6.73 9.95 8.24
C GLN A 132 -7.66 8.74 8.43
N TRP A 133 -7.82 7.89 7.41
CA TRP A 133 -8.62 6.68 7.53
C TRP A 133 -8.07 5.72 8.58
N ASN A 134 -6.74 5.54 8.66
CA ASN A 134 -6.11 4.72 9.68
C ASN A 134 -6.37 5.28 11.08
N THR A 135 -6.11 6.57 11.29
CA THR A 135 -6.34 7.25 12.57
C THR A 135 -7.80 7.15 13.00
N GLN A 136 -8.73 7.46 12.10
CA GLN A 136 -10.16 7.38 12.40
C GLN A 136 -10.58 5.95 12.77
N THR A 137 -10.14 4.94 12.01
CA THR A 137 -10.47 3.55 12.31
C THR A 137 -9.90 3.10 13.65
N LEU A 138 -8.68 3.52 14.00
CA LEU A 138 -8.09 3.24 15.31
C LEU A 138 -8.87 3.91 16.46
N THR A 139 -9.31 5.16 16.28
CA THR A 139 -10.17 5.84 17.25
C THR A 139 -11.51 5.12 17.42
N GLU A 140 -12.12 4.62 16.34
CA GLU A 140 -13.37 3.83 16.39
C GLU A 140 -13.18 2.47 17.08
N ILE A 141 -12.01 1.83 16.96
CA ILE A 141 -11.67 0.60 17.68
C ILE A 141 -11.57 0.84 19.20
N GLY A 142 -11.14 2.04 19.58
CA GLY A 142 -10.93 2.50 20.95
C GLY A 142 -9.46 2.78 21.24
N GLU A 143 -9.19 3.98 21.74
CA GLU A 143 -7.83 4.41 22.08
C GLU A 143 -7.35 3.79 23.39
N VAL A 144 -6.11 3.27 23.38
CA VAL A 144 -5.45 2.72 24.57
C VAL A 144 -4.20 3.54 24.85
N GLY A 145 -4.25 4.33 25.92
CA GLY A 145 -3.16 5.22 26.32
C GLY A 145 -1.86 4.51 26.71
N GLY A 146 -0.81 5.31 26.95
CA GLY A 146 0.49 4.89 27.46
C GLY A 146 1.62 4.86 26.42
N PHE A 147 1.32 4.67 25.14
CA PHE A 147 2.31 4.65 24.04
C PHE A 147 1.75 5.31 22.78
N ASN A 148 2.63 5.78 21.88
CA ASN A 148 2.24 6.18 20.53
C ASN A 148 1.96 4.94 19.67
N ARG A 149 0.80 4.32 19.88
CA ARG A 149 0.43 3.06 19.22
C ARG A 149 0.25 3.21 17.71
N GLY A 150 -0.18 4.38 17.25
CA GLY A 150 -0.33 4.66 15.82
C GLY A 150 1.01 4.57 15.09
N GLU A 151 2.04 5.22 15.63
CA GLU A 151 3.40 5.17 15.09
C GLU A 151 3.98 3.74 15.12
N LEU A 152 3.90 3.07 16.27
CA LEU A 152 4.38 1.68 16.42
C LEU A 152 3.70 0.71 15.43
N LEU A 153 2.39 0.88 15.23
CA LEU A 153 1.63 0.07 14.29
C LEU A 153 2.02 0.37 12.85
N CYS A 154 2.19 1.63 12.47
CA CYS A 154 2.66 2.03 11.14
C CYS A 154 4.03 1.42 10.81
N ASP A 155 4.98 1.48 11.76
CA ASP A 155 6.31 0.90 11.60
C ASP A 155 6.26 -0.62 11.46
N TYR A 156 5.46 -1.28 12.29
CA TYR A 156 5.23 -2.71 12.20
C TYR A 156 4.64 -3.12 10.85
N LEU A 157 3.56 -2.46 10.41
CA LEU A 157 2.89 -2.75 9.14
C LEU A 157 3.85 -2.57 7.96
N ARG A 158 4.63 -1.49 7.97
CA ARG A 158 5.69 -1.23 6.97
C ARG A 158 6.71 -2.36 6.95
N GLY A 159 7.28 -2.70 8.10
CA GLY A 159 8.29 -3.74 8.24
C GLY A 159 7.76 -5.12 7.84
N ALA A 160 6.54 -5.47 8.26
CA ALA A 160 5.90 -6.74 7.95
C ALA A 160 5.68 -6.92 6.44
N MET A 161 5.26 -5.88 5.71
CA MET A 161 5.12 -5.94 4.25
C MET A 161 6.47 -6.20 3.57
N ILE A 162 7.52 -5.48 3.95
CA ILE A 162 8.86 -5.62 3.37
C ILE A 162 9.42 -7.01 3.67
N ASN A 163 9.40 -7.43 4.93
CA ASN A 163 9.96 -8.70 5.38
C ASN A 163 9.22 -9.91 4.79
N SER A 164 7.89 -9.82 4.65
CA SER A 164 7.10 -10.91 4.03
C SER A 164 7.41 -11.04 2.55
N ASP A 165 7.58 -9.92 1.84
CA ASP A 165 7.99 -9.92 0.44
C ASP A 165 9.44 -10.41 0.27
N ASP A 166 10.37 -10.00 1.14
CA ASP A 166 11.78 -10.46 1.10
C ASP A 166 11.89 -11.96 1.41
N ALA A 167 11.13 -12.45 2.38
CA ALA A 167 11.07 -13.87 2.73
C ALA A 167 10.27 -14.72 1.72
N GLN A 168 9.73 -14.11 0.65
CA GLN A 168 8.91 -14.77 -0.36
C GLN A 168 7.78 -15.60 0.25
N LYS A 169 7.10 -15.04 1.25
CA LYS A 169 5.98 -15.70 1.92
C LYS A 169 4.89 -16.04 0.92
N HIS A 170 4.27 -17.20 1.09
CA HIS A 170 3.22 -17.64 0.19
C HIS A 170 1.91 -16.90 0.49
N PRO A 171 1.20 -16.34 -0.51
CA PRO A 171 -0.02 -15.58 -0.28
C PRO A 171 -1.17 -16.40 0.31
N ASN A 172 -1.13 -17.73 0.20
CA ASN A 172 -2.15 -18.62 0.78
C ASN A 172 -1.77 -19.19 2.17
N ASP A 173 -0.84 -18.55 2.88
CA ASP A 173 -0.44 -18.95 4.24
C ASP A 173 -1.37 -18.33 5.29
N ALA A 174 -2.39 -19.08 5.71
CA ALA A 174 -3.35 -18.63 6.73
C ALA A 174 -2.68 -18.33 8.09
N GLU A 175 -1.61 -19.06 8.44
CA GLU A 175 -0.91 -18.89 9.71
C GLU A 175 -0.18 -17.54 9.76
N MET A 176 0.40 -17.12 8.63
CA MET A 176 0.98 -15.78 8.49
C MET A 176 -0.04 -14.68 8.77
N TYR A 177 -1.24 -14.74 8.19
CA TYR A 177 -2.27 -13.72 8.43
C TYR A 177 -2.81 -13.75 9.86
N TYR A 178 -2.90 -14.95 10.46
CA TYR A 178 -3.28 -15.11 11.86
C TYR A 178 -2.24 -14.45 12.80
N GLN A 179 -0.95 -14.69 12.59
CA GLN A 179 0.13 -14.06 13.33
C GLN A 179 0.20 -12.54 13.09
N TYR A 180 -0.03 -12.12 11.85
CA TYR A 180 -0.10 -10.71 11.48
C TYR A 180 -1.24 -9.99 12.22
N SER A 181 -2.42 -10.61 12.26
CA SER A 181 -3.55 -10.15 13.07
C SER A 181 -3.23 -10.11 14.55
N TYR A 182 -2.55 -11.12 15.09
CA TYR A 182 -2.14 -11.16 16.49
C TYR A 182 -1.31 -9.93 16.87
N ALA A 183 -0.25 -9.68 16.10
CA ALA A 183 0.66 -8.57 16.36
C ALA A 183 -0.06 -7.22 16.26
N MET A 184 -0.92 -7.01 15.25
CA MET A 184 -1.74 -5.80 15.14
C MET A 184 -2.60 -5.60 16.39
N THR A 185 -3.28 -6.65 16.86
CA THR A 185 -4.12 -6.58 18.07
C THR A 185 -3.34 -6.21 19.32
N GLN A 186 -2.14 -6.77 19.50
CA GLN A 186 -1.27 -6.42 20.63
C GLN A 186 -0.76 -4.97 20.54
N LEU A 187 -0.32 -4.53 19.36
CA LEU A 187 0.20 -3.19 19.14
C LEU A 187 -0.88 -2.11 19.31
N MET A 188 -2.11 -2.40 18.91
CA MET A 188 -3.27 -1.54 19.20
C MET A 188 -3.66 -1.52 20.69
N GLY A 189 -3.11 -2.40 21.53
CA GLY A 189 -3.38 -2.44 22.98
C GLY A 189 -4.63 -3.23 23.36
N HIS A 190 -5.17 -4.01 22.42
CA HIS A 190 -6.44 -4.72 22.58
C HIS A 190 -6.24 -6.22 22.79
N SER A 191 -5.28 -6.61 23.63
CA SER A 191 -4.93 -8.01 23.90
C SER A 191 -6.10 -8.87 24.42
N HIS A 192 -7.14 -8.23 24.98
CA HIS A 192 -8.36 -8.84 25.45
C HIS A 192 -9.42 -9.08 24.34
N LYS A 193 -9.30 -8.43 23.17
CA LYS A 193 -10.25 -8.62 22.07
C LYS A 193 -10.10 -10.03 21.49
N ARG A 194 -11.24 -10.65 21.18
CA ARG A 194 -11.25 -11.94 20.50
C ARG A 194 -10.87 -11.74 19.03
N MET A 195 -9.70 -12.25 18.66
CA MET A 195 -9.23 -12.20 17.28
C MET A 195 -9.98 -13.16 16.36
N PRO A 196 -9.97 -12.91 15.04
CA PRO A 196 -10.34 -13.93 14.06
C PRO A 196 -9.53 -15.21 14.27
N SER A 197 -10.22 -16.35 14.32
CA SER A 197 -9.53 -17.64 14.43
C SER A 197 -8.87 -18.01 13.10
N ILE A 198 -7.91 -18.95 13.13
CA ILE A 198 -7.28 -19.49 11.92
C ILE A 198 -8.30 -20.00 10.89
N LYS A 199 -9.44 -20.55 11.32
CA LYS A 199 -10.52 -21.00 10.42
C LYS A 199 -11.12 -19.86 9.61
N VAL A 200 -11.17 -18.65 10.17
CA VAL A 200 -11.66 -17.47 9.46
C VAL A 200 -10.67 -17.08 8.36
N PHE A 201 -9.36 -17.15 8.61
CA PHE A 201 -8.36 -16.87 7.58
C PHE A 201 -8.33 -17.93 6.48
N LEU A 202 -8.53 -19.21 6.81
CA LEU A 202 -8.66 -20.26 5.82
C LEU A 202 -9.86 -20.01 4.89
N GLN A 203 -11.01 -19.64 5.45
CA GLN A 203 -12.18 -19.30 4.65
C GLN A 203 -11.94 -18.03 3.82
N TRP A 204 -11.39 -16.99 4.43
CA TRP A 204 -11.08 -15.73 3.75
C TRP A 204 -10.16 -15.94 2.54
N LEU A 205 -9.15 -16.82 2.66
CA LEU A 205 -8.28 -17.16 1.52
C LEU A 205 -8.99 -17.99 0.46
N ALA A 206 -9.87 -18.91 0.85
CA ALA A 206 -10.68 -19.68 -0.11
C ALA A 206 -11.59 -18.75 -0.94
N ASP A 207 -12.20 -17.74 -0.30
CA ASP A 207 -13.06 -16.75 -0.97
C ASP A 207 -12.28 -15.86 -1.97
N LYS A 208 -10.95 -15.74 -1.83
CA LYS A 208 -10.08 -14.99 -2.75
C LYS A 208 -9.66 -15.80 -3.99
N GLN A 209 -9.85 -17.11 -3.96
CA GLN A 209 -9.50 -18.02 -5.04
C GLN A 209 -10.70 -18.42 -5.90
N ALA A 210 -11.93 -18.21 -5.39
CA ALA A 210 -13.18 -18.44 -6.09
C ALA A 210 -13.49 -17.30 -7.08
#